data_AF-A0A9N9TLW5-F1
#
_entry.id   AF-A0A9N9TLW5-F1
#
_cell.length_a   1.000
_cell.length_b   1.000
_cell.length_c   1.000
_cell.angle_alpha   90.00
_cell.angle_beta   90.00
_cell.angle_gamma   90.00
#
_symmetry.space_group_name_H-M   'P 1'
#
loop_
_entity.id
_entity.type
_entity.pdbx_description
1 polymer ?
#
loop_
_entity_poly.entity_id
_entity_poly.type
_entity_poly.pdbx_seq_one_letter_code
_entity_poly.pdbx_strand_id
1 'polypeptide(L)'
;MKHLPVAVLFCAIFQLNPTLAVSPPGPTDVLPFEDDARSAREKCQGSKMTRLEPEIERKLFGHEHLEPHQIEYHALCLCIEMGLMKITGEVSQENVKSHLARVIRDEAALQRQLERCIEAGPTALQTSMHLFFCLHDAMMTHHDLYSQNGIPLFGPKALDYGSPLNTAATQPNPNTIITNDTSKSTAASNSAAGSNSTVDSDSTAGSNSTAASK
;
A
#
# COMPACT_ATOMS: atom_id res chain seq x y z
N MET A 1 53.13 60.30 -32.86
CA MET A 1 51.90 59.91 -33.58
C MET A 1 51.12 58.99 -32.65
N LYS A 2 50.21 59.59 -31.87
CA LYS A 2 48.74 59.35 -31.92
C LYS A 2 48.33 57.96 -31.42
N HIS A 3 48.00 57.92 -30.13
CA HIS A 3 47.12 56.96 -29.48
C HIS A 3 45.80 56.81 -30.23
N LEU A 4 45.27 55.58 -30.34
CA LEU A 4 43.83 55.32 -30.35
C LEU A 4 43.55 53.95 -29.66
N PRO A 5 42.56 53.86 -28.77
CA PRO A 5 42.33 52.70 -27.91
C PRO A 5 41.51 51.60 -28.59
N VAL A 6 41.96 50.35 -28.46
CA VAL A 6 41.16 49.14 -28.73
C VAL A 6 40.23 48.90 -27.54
N ALA A 7 39.26 49.80 -27.40
CA ALA A 7 38.10 49.61 -26.56
C ALA A 7 36.89 49.84 -27.47
N VAL A 8 35.79 49.13 -27.23
CA VAL A 8 34.52 49.19 -27.98
C VAL A 8 34.46 48.26 -29.20
N LEU A 9 34.46 46.93 -28.99
CA LEU A 9 33.67 46.03 -29.84
C LEU A 9 33.33 44.66 -29.21
N PHE A 10 33.06 44.59 -27.90
CA PHE A 10 32.57 43.35 -27.26
C PHE A 10 31.48 43.62 -26.20
N CYS A 11 30.54 44.52 -26.49
CA CYS A 11 29.39 44.78 -25.62
C CYS A 11 28.03 44.65 -26.33
N ALA A 12 27.94 43.84 -27.39
CA ALA A 12 26.70 43.64 -28.14
C ALA A 12 26.34 42.16 -28.38
N ILE A 13 26.75 41.24 -27.48
CA ILE A 13 26.30 39.83 -27.50
C ILE A 13 25.73 39.44 -26.14
N PHE A 14 24.93 40.33 -25.53
CA PHE A 14 24.26 40.06 -24.25
C PHE A 14 22.88 40.74 -24.18
N GLN A 15 22.09 40.66 -25.25
CA GLN A 15 20.68 41.12 -25.25
C GLN A 15 19.78 40.22 -26.11
N LEU A 16 20.06 38.93 -26.16
CA LEU A 16 19.02 37.95 -26.49
C LEU A 16 18.83 37.13 -25.22
N ASN A 17 17.97 37.64 -24.34
CA ASN A 17 17.27 36.82 -23.37
C ASN A 17 16.27 36.00 -24.19
N PRO A 18 16.50 34.70 -24.47
CA PRO A 18 15.36 33.86 -24.77
C PRO A 18 14.55 33.85 -23.48
N THR A 19 13.44 34.58 -23.47
CA THR A 19 12.32 34.24 -22.63
C THR A 19 11.97 32.82 -23.08
N LEU A 20 12.63 31.84 -22.47
CA LEU A 20 12.18 30.47 -22.49
C LEU A 20 10.81 30.57 -21.85
N ALA A 21 9.80 30.66 -22.70
CA ALA A 21 8.44 30.42 -22.33
C ALA A 21 8.47 28.99 -21.80
N VAL A 22 8.69 28.87 -20.50
CA VAL A 22 8.38 27.68 -19.73
C VAL A 22 6.89 27.55 -19.94
N SER A 23 6.53 26.77 -20.96
CA SER A 23 5.16 26.40 -21.21
C SER A 23 4.65 25.91 -19.85
N PRO A 24 3.55 26.48 -19.33
CA PRO A 24 2.95 25.94 -18.12
C PRO A 24 2.83 24.43 -18.34
N PRO A 25 3.26 23.59 -17.38
CA PRO A 25 3.09 22.16 -17.53
C PRO A 25 1.62 21.97 -17.92
N GLY A 26 1.41 21.44 -19.12
CA GLY A 26 0.06 21.13 -19.57
C GLY A 26 -0.59 20.24 -18.52
N PRO A 27 -1.92 20.19 -18.44
CA PRO A 27 -2.59 19.24 -17.56
C PRO A 27 -1.97 17.88 -17.83
N THR A 28 -1.15 17.42 -16.89
CA THR A 28 -0.57 16.10 -16.96
C THR A 28 -1.78 15.21 -16.83
N ASP A 29 -2.10 14.46 -17.89
CA ASP A 29 -3.06 13.37 -17.84
C ASP A 29 -2.49 12.33 -16.87
N VAL A 30 -2.60 12.61 -15.56
CA VAL A 30 -2.31 11.68 -14.48
C VAL A 30 -3.25 10.52 -14.77
N LEU A 31 -2.66 9.37 -15.12
CA LEU A 31 -3.44 8.22 -15.50
C LEU A 31 -4.35 7.88 -14.30
N PRO A 32 -5.65 7.60 -14.50
CA PRO A 32 -6.62 7.34 -13.43
C PRO A 32 -6.13 6.34 -12.37
N PHE A 33 -5.20 5.47 -12.74
CA PHE A 33 -4.53 4.52 -11.85
C PHE A 33 -3.74 5.14 -10.71
N GLU A 34 -2.96 6.20 -10.96
CA GLU A 34 -2.09 6.77 -9.93
C GLU A 34 -2.92 7.41 -8.81
N ASP A 35 -4.09 7.93 -9.17
CA ASP A 35 -5.08 8.45 -8.23
C ASP A 35 -5.73 7.31 -7.42
N ASP A 36 -6.09 6.20 -8.06
CA ASP A 36 -6.64 5.03 -7.37
C ASP A 36 -5.64 4.45 -6.36
N ALA A 37 -4.38 4.26 -6.77
CA ALA A 37 -3.33 3.70 -5.93
C ALA A 37 -2.97 4.63 -4.76
N ARG A 38 -2.92 5.95 -5.00
CA ARG A 38 -2.73 6.96 -3.96
C ARG A 38 -3.89 6.96 -2.97
N SER A 39 -5.13 6.98 -3.46
CA SER A 39 -6.33 6.97 -2.61
C SER A 39 -6.40 5.70 -1.76
N ALA A 40 -6.15 4.53 -2.35
CA ALA A 40 -6.08 3.26 -1.62
C ALA A 40 -5.01 3.30 -0.52
N ARG A 41 -3.82 3.81 -0.84
CA ARG A 41 -2.73 3.96 0.14
C ARG A 41 -3.12 4.86 1.30
N GLU A 42 -3.68 6.04 1.03
CA GLU A 42 -4.10 6.98 2.07
C GLU A 42 -5.13 6.36 3.02
N LYS A 43 -6.13 5.65 2.48
CA LYS A 43 -7.12 4.92 3.30
C LYS A 43 -6.46 3.85 4.16
N CYS A 44 -5.56 3.05 3.58
CA CYS A 44 -4.85 2.00 4.31
C CYS A 44 -3.89 2.57 5.37
N GLN A 45 -3.31 3.74 5.16
CA GLN A 45 -2.49 4.42 6.17
C GLN A 45 -3.32 5.06 7.29
N GLY A 46 -4.62 5.29 7.07
CA GLY A 46 -5.53 5.87 8.06
C GLY A 46 -5.89 4.94 9.22
N SER A 47 -5.78 3.63 9.06
CA SER A 47 -6.09 2.65 10.11
C SER A 47 -4.84 2.16 10.82
N LYS A 48 -4.87 2.10 12.16
CA LYS A 48 -3.73 1.63 12.98
C LYS A 48 -3.29 0.20 12.63
N MET A 49 -4.19 -0.65 12.17
CA MET A 49 -3.89 -2.06 11.86
C MET A 49 -3.19 -2.24 10.51
N THR A 50 -3.44 -1.33 9.58
CA THR A 50 -2.92 -1.40 8.19
C THR A 50 -1.87 -0.34 7.93
N ARG A 51 -1.66 0.61 8.84
CA ARG A 51 -0.64 1.66 8.74
C ARG A 51 0.75 1.04 8.75
N LEU A 52 1.57 1.43 7.77
CA LEU A 52 2.99 1.11 7.77
C LEU A 52 3.75 2.16 8.57
N GLU A 53 4.71 1.71 9.35
CA GLU A 53 5.70 2.61 9.93
C GLU A 53 6.53 3.25 8.80
N PRO A 54 6.91 4.53 8.91
CA PRO A 54 7.64 5.23 7.84
C PRO A 54 8.92 4.52 7.39
N GLU A 55 9.59 3.80 8.29
CA GLU A 55 10.77 2.99 7.94
C GLU A 55 10.42 1.80 7.04
N ILE A 56 9.34 1.09 7.34
CA ILE A 56 8.86 -0.05 6.55
C ILE A 56 8.38 0.43 5.19
N GLU A 57 7.65 1.55 5.16
CA GLU A 57 7.21 2.18 3.92
C GLU A 57 8.41 2.54 3.02
N ARG A 58 9.44 3.17 3.58
CA ARG A 58 10.67 3.49 2.84
C ARG A 58 11.35 2.23 2.31
N LYS A 59 11.44 1.15 3.09
CA LYS A 59 12.03 -0.12 2.66
C LYS A 59 11.24 -0.75 1.51
N LEU A 60 9.91 -0.71 1.61
CA LEU A 60 9.01 -1.27 0.60
C LEU A 60 9.21 -0.60 -0.75
N PHE A 61 9.30 0.73 -0.77
CA PHE A 61 9.51 1.50 -2.00
C PHE A 61 10.99 1.62 -2.41
N GLY A 62 11.90 1.39 -1.46
CA GLY A 62 13.35 1.44 -1.63
C GLY A 62 13.97 0.13 -2.13
N HIS A 63 13.17 -0.92 -2.35
CA HIS A 63 13.64 -2.25 -2.78
C HIS A 63 14.61 -2.88 -1.76
N GLU A 64 14.37 -2.57 -0.49
CA GLU A 64 15.07 -3.20 0.62
C GLU A 64 14.32 -4.48 1.02
N HIS A 65 15.06 -5.43 1.60
CA HIS A 65 14.47 -6.66 2.12
C HIS A 65 13.45 -6.32 3.22
N LEU A 66 12.25 -6.88 3.10
CA LEU A 66 11.18 -6.75 4.07
C LEU A 66 10.67 -8.12 4.48
N GLU A 67 10.48 -8.28 5.78
CA GLU A 67 9.86 -9.47 6.30
C GLU A 67 8.35 -9.45 5.98
N PRO A 68 7.77 -10.54 5.43
CA PRO A 68 6.38 -10.56 4.97
C PRO A 68 5.36 -10.06 6.00
N HIS A 69 5.53 -10.46 7.26
CA HIS A 69 4.62 -10.12 8.35
C HIS A 69 4.55 -8.61 8.65
N GLN A 70 5.52 -7.82 8.20
CA GLN A 70 5.55 -6.38 8.43
C GLN A 70 4.58 -5.61 7.52
N ILE A 71 4.14 -6.22 6.42
CA ILE A 71 3.29 -5.56 5.42
C ILE A 71 1.99 -6.30 5.10
N GLU A 72 1.78 -7.49 5.68
CA GLU A 72 0.67 -8.39 5.30
C GLU A 72 -0.72 -7.73 5.35
N TYR A 73 -1.01 -6.99 6.41
CA TYR A 73 -2.29 -6.29 6.56
C TYR A 73 -2.40 -5.07 5.63
N HIS A 74 -1.29 -4.39 5.36
CA HIS A 74 -1.27 -3.28 4.42
C HIS A 74 -1.50 -3.78 2.99
N ALA A 75 -0.83 -4.87 2.60
CA ALA A 75 -1.00 -5.51 1.30
C ALA A 75 -2.44 -5.98 1.09
N LEU A 76 -3.06 -6.62 2.10
CA LEU A 76 -4.47 -7.00 2.06
C LEU A 76 -5.38 -5.79 1.87
N CYS A 77 -5.16 -4.73 2.66
CA CYS A 77 -5.93 -3.50 2.54
C CYS A 77 -5.83 -2.90 1.13
N LEU A 78 -4.61 -2.77 0.59
CA LEU A 78 -4.40 -2.24 -0.76
C LEU A 78 -5.10 -3.08 -1.82
N CYS A 79 -5.01 -4.41 -1.75
CA CYS A 79 -5.65 -5.28 -2.73
C CYS A 79 -7.18 -5.18 -2.69
N ILE A 80 -7.77 -4.96 -1.52
CA ILE A 80 -9.23 -4.74 -1.36
C ILE A 80 -9.62 -3.35 -1.88
N GLU A 81 -8.92 -2.29 -1.47
CA GLU A 81 -9.25 -0.90 -1.86
C GLU A 81 -9.07 -0.67 -3.36
N MET A 82 -8.11 -1.35 -4.00
CA MET A 82 -7.94 -1.34 -5.46
C MET A 82 -8.90 -2.28 -6.20
N GLY A 83 -9.78 -3.00 -5.47
CA GLY A 83 -10.74 -3.94 -6.05
C GLY A 83 -10.10 -5.18 -6.69
N LEU A 84 -8.84 -5.48 -6.38
CA LEU A 84 -8.11 -6.63 -6.93
C LEU A 84 -8.56 -7.96 -6.31
N MET A 85 -9.07 -7.91 -5.08
CA MET A 85 -9.63 -9.06 -4.40
C MET A 85 -10.72 -8.67 -3.41
N LYS A 86 -11.55 -9.64 -3.02
CA LYS A 86 -12.52 -9.51 -1.93
C LYS A 86 -11.86 -9.83 -0.58
N ILE A 87 -12.51 -9.42 0.51
CA ILE A 87 -12.09 -9.75 1.89
C ILE A 87 -12.04 -11.26 2.16
N THR A 88 -12.79 -12.06 1.38
CA THR A 88 -12.80 -13.53 1.45
C THR A 88 -11.53 -14.17 0.87
N GLY A 89 -10.71 -13.43 0.15
CA GLY A 89 -9.55 -13.97 -0.58
C GLY A 89 -9.79 -14.19 -2.08
N GLU A 90 -11.00 -14.00 -2.57
CA GLU A 90 -11.32 -14.20 -4.00
C GLU A 90 -10.72 -13.09 -4.86
N VAL A 91 -9.83 -13.44 -5.79
CA VAL A 91 -9.13 -12.50 -6.68
C VAL A 91 -10.01 -12.16 -7.89
N SER A 92 -10.11 -10.87 -8.22
CA SER A 92 -10.78 -10.38 -9.42
C SER A 92 -9.83 -10.44 -10.61
N GLN A 93 -9.88 -11.53 -11.37
CA GLN A 93 -9.03 -11.72 -12.55
C GLN A 93 -9.15 -10.57 -13.56
N GLU A 94 -10.35 -10.03 -13.76
CA GLU A 94 -10.59 -8.87 -14.64
C GLU A 94 -9.82 -7.63 -14.18
N ASN A 95 -9.91 -7.29 -12.88
CA ASN A 95 -9.25 -6.11 -12.34
C ASN A 95 -7.72 -6.28 -12.32
N VAL A 96 -7.23 -7.49 -12.03
CA VAL A 96 -5.80 -7.83 -12.12
C VAL A 96 -5.29 -7.71 -13.56
N LYS A 97 -6.03 -8.24 -14.55
CA LYS A 97 -5.68 -8.11 -15.97
C LYS A 97 -5.65 -6.64 -16.39
N SER A 98 -6.66 -5.87 -15.99
CA SER A 98 -6.74 -4.43 -16.26
C SER A 98 -5.55 -3.66 -15.70
N HIS A 99 -5.10 -4.00 -14.49
CA HIS A 99 -3.90 -3.41 -13.88
C HIS A 99 -2.62 -3.78 -14.62
N LEU A 100 -2.43 -5.06 -14.92
CA LEU A 100 -1.23 -5.53 -15.64
C LEU A 100 -1.14 -4.97 -17.07
N ALA A 101 -2.27 -4.84 -17.78
CA ALA A 101 -2.31 -4.31 -19.15
C ALA A 101 -1.85 -2.83 -19.27
N ARG A 102 -1.78 -2.12 -18.13
CA ARG A 102 -1.23 -0.75 -18.08
C ARG A 102 0.28 -0.73 -18.28
N VAL A 103 1.00 -1.77 -17.82
CA VAL A 103 2.47 -1.87 -17.89
C VAL A 103 2.96 -2.90 -18.89
N ILE A 104 2.18 -3.96 -19.16
CA ILE A 104 2.52 -5.02 -20.11
C ILE A 104 1.71 -4.84 -21.40
N ARG A 105 2.41 -4.53 -22.51
CA ARG A 105 1.78 -4.37 -23.83
C ARG A 105 1.69 -5.66 -24.64
N ASP A 106 2.59 -6.61 -24.40
CA ASP A 106 2.57 -7.90 -25.07
C ASP A 106 1.50 -8.81 -24.45
N GLU A 107 0.49 -9.20 -25.24
CA GLU A 107 -0.65 -9.98 -24.73
C GLU A 107 -0.23 -11.35 -24.17
N ALA A 108 0.80 -11.98 -24.75
CA ALA A 108 1.30 -13.26 -24.27
C ALA A 108 2.05 -13.13 -22.93
N ALA A 109 2.84 -12.07 -22.73
CA ALA A 109 3.44 -11.75 -21.44
C ALA A 109 2.39 -11.35 -20.40
N LEU A 110 1.37 -10.57 -20.80
CA LEU A 110 0.26 -10.17 -19.94
C LEU A 110 -0.48 -11.40 -19.41
N GLN A 111 -0.84 -12.33 -20.30
CA GLN A 111 -1.56 -13.54 -19.93
C GLN A 111 -0.74 -14.43 -18.99
N ARG A 112 0.56 -14.60 -19.24
CA ARG A 112 1.46 -15.36 -18.36
C ARG A 112 1.60 -14.71 -16.98
N GLN A 113 1.74 -13.39 -16.91
CA GLN A 113 1.83 -12.69 -15.63
C GLN A 113 0.50 -12.74 -14.88
N LEU A 114 -0.63 -12.64 -15.58
CA LEU A 114 -1.96 -12.77 -15.00
C LEU A 114 -2.14 -14.13 -14.33
N GLU A 115 -1.84 -15.22 -15.04
CA GLU A 115 -1.92 -16.59 -14.51
C GLU A 115 -1.06 -16.77 -13.26
N ARG A 116 0.14 -16.18 -13.24
CA ARG A 116 1.02 -16.17 -12.07
C ARG A 116 0.42 -15.40 -10.90
N CYS A 117 -0.19 -14.23 -11.14
CA CYS A 117 -0.67 -13.35 -10.07
C CYS A 117 -2.00 -13.80 -9.44
N ILE A 118 -2.85 -14.53 -10.16
CA ILE A 118 -4.17 -14.96 -9.65
C ILE A 118 -4.14 -16.27 -8.86
N GLU A 119 -2.95 -16.83 -8.62
CA GLU A 119 -2.80 -18.02 -7.78
C GLU A 119 -3.25 -17.73 -6.35
N ALA A 120 -4.23 -18.50 -5.87
CA ALA A 120 -4.79 -18.33 -4.53
C ALA A 120 -3.91 -19.02 -3.49
N GLY A 121 -3.64 -18.32 -2.39
CA GLY A 121 -3.04 -18.89 -1.19
C GLY A 121 -4.08 -19.55 -0.29
N PRO A 122 -3.64 -20.27 0.77
CA PRO A 122 -4.54 -20.94 1.72
C PRO A 122 -5.36 -19.96 2.58
N THR A 123 -4.99 -18.69 2.63
CA THR A 123 -5.73 -17.63 3.33
C THR A 123 -5.82 -16.37 2.49
N ALA A 124 -6.79 -15.49 2.79
CA ALA A 124 -6.90 -14.18 2.14
C ALA A 124 -5.61 -13.36 2.31
N LEU A 125 -4.96 -13.44 3.47
CA LEU A 125 -3.72 -12.73 3.77
C LEU A 125 -2.54 -13.22 2.93
N GLN A 126 -2.40 -14.54 2.77
CA GLN A 126 -1.36 -15.09 1.91
C GLN A 126 -1.65 -14.81 0.42
N THR A 127 -2.92 -14.87 0.01
CA THR A 127 -3.35 -14.51 -1.34
C THR A 127 -3.05 -13.04 -1.65
N SER A 128 -3.36 -12.11 -0.73
CA SER A 128 -3.07 -10.69 -0.92
C SER A 128 -1.58 -10.41 -1.01
N MET A 129 -0.76 -11.11 -0.22
CA MET A 129 0.69 -10.95 -0.26
C MET A 129 1.27 -11.42 -1.60
N HIS A 130 0.84 -12.60 -2.06
CA HIS A 130 1.23 -13.11 -3.37
C HIS A 130 0.83 -12.14 -4.50
N LEU A 131 -0.44 -11.70 -4.48
CA LEU A 131 -0.97 -10.78 -5.49
C LEU A 131 -0.24 -9.43 -5.48
N PHE A 132 -0.04 -8.84 -4.29
CA PHE A 132 0.65 -7.57 -4.12
C PHE A 132 2.08 -7.61 -4.69
N PHE A 133 2.86 -8.62 -4.31
CA PHE A 133 4.24 -8.74 -4.83
C PHE A 133 4.28 -9.10 -6.31
N CYS A 134 3.37 -9.92 -6.80
CA CYS A 134 3.32 -10.26 -8.21
C CYS A 134 3.02 -9.04 -9.10
N LEU A 135 2.12 -8.16 -8.66
CA LEU A 135 1.85 -6.89 -9.34
C LEU A 135 3.03 -5.92 -9.23
N HIS A 136 3.63 -5.81 -8.05
CA HIS A 136 4.81 -4.97 -7.85
C HIS A 136 5.98 -5.41 -8.77
N ASP A 137 6.28 -6.71 -8.82
CA ASP A 137 7.28 -7.31 -9.70
C ASP A 137 7.01 -7.00 -11.19
N ALA A 138 5.75 -7.08 -11.62
CA ALA A 138 5.35 -6.72 -12.97
C ALA A 138 5.60 -5.23 -13.28
N MET A 139 5.24 -4.34 -12.35
CA MET A 139 5.49 -2.91 -12.50
C MET A 139 6.99 -2.61 -12.57
N MET A 140 7.81 -3.33 -11.80
CA MET A 140 9.26 -3.17 -11.79
C MET A 140 9.93 -3.68 -13.05
N THR A 141 9.56 -4.87 -13.49
CA THR A 141 10.16 -5.52 -14.68
C THR A 141 9.86 -4.74 -15.96
N HIS A 142 8.71 -4.05 -16.00
CA HIS A 142 8.28 -3.27 -17.16
C HIS A 142 8.48 -1.74 -16.99
N HIS A 143 9.19 -1.31 -15.95
CA HIS A 143 9.41 0.11 -15.63
C HIS A 143 10.21 0.87 -16.71
N ASP A 144 11.06 0.17 -17.48
CA ASP A 144 11.83 0.77 -18.58
C ASP A 144 10.94 1.41 -19.67
N LEU A 145 9.66 1.00 -19.75
CA LEU A 145 8.68 1.61 -20.64
C LEU A 145 7.99 2.85 -20.04
N TYR A 146 7.97 2.99 -18.71
CA TYR A 146 7.25 4.04 -17.99
C TYR A 146 8.16 5.26 -17.69
N SER A 147 9.47 5.05 -17.56
CA SER A 147 10.42 6.09 -17.15
C SER A 147 10.64 7.23 -18.16
N GLN A 148 10.04 7.20 -19.36
CA GLN A 148 10.22 8.30 -20.32
C GLN A 148 9.44 9.58 -19.95
N ASN A 149 8.45 9.53 -19.04
CA ASN A 149 7.55 10.67 -18.78
C ASN A 149 7.44 11.17 -17.32
N GLY A 150 8.29 10.73 -16.38
CA GLY A 150 8.46 11.42 -15.10
C GLY A 150 8.21 10.59 -13.83
N ILE A 151 9.06 10.85 -12.84
CA ILE A 151 9.13 10.37 -11.45
C ILE A 151 9.00 8.83 -11.29
N PRO A 152 10.12 8.10 -11.13
CA PRO A 152 10.06 6.70 -10.76
C PRO A 152 9.48 6.57 -9.35
N LEU A 153 8.28 5.99 -9.24
CA LEU A 153 7.72 5.61 -7.94
C LEU A 153 8.46 4.42 -7.32
N PHE A 154 9.28 3.68 -8.10
CA PHE A 154 9.95 2.45 -7.66
C PHE A 154 11.26 2.19 -8.45
N GLY A 155 12.39 1.92 -7.78
CA GLY A 155 13.72 1.69 -8.38
C GLY A 155 14.11 0.21 -8.63
N PRO A 156 15.10 -0.11 -9.47
CA PRO A 156 15.25 -1.46 -10.04
C PRO A 156 16.02 -2.45 -9.14
N LYS A 157 15.35 -3.20 -8.24
CA LYS A 157 15.90 -4.47 -7.71
C LYS A 157 14.78 -5.51 -7.45
N ALA A 158 14.88 -6.66 -8.11
CA ALA A 158 13.98 -7.79 -7.93
C ALA A 158 14.19 -8.42 -6.54
N LEU A 159 13.11 -8.55 -5.76
CA LEU A 159 13.11 -9.31 -4.52
C LEU A 159 12.99 -10.80 -4.85
N ASP A 160 14.02 -11.57 -4.51
CA ASP A 160 14.00 -13.04 -4.55
C ASP A 160 13.16 -13.56 -3.37
N TYR A 161 11.83 -13.55 -3.54
CA TYR A 161 10.93 -14.26 -2.63
C TYR A 161 11.08 -15.75 -2.89
N GLY A 162 12.05 -16.36 -2.21
CA GLY A 162 12.38 -17.77 -2.35
C GLY A 162 11.19 -18.68 -2.07
N SER A 163 10.65 -19.28 -3.13
CA SER A 163 9.82 -20.51 -3.15
C SER A 163 8.53 -20.52 -2.28
N PRO A 164 7.53 -21.35 -2.63
CA PRO A 164 6.24 -21.35 -1.94
C PRO A 164 6.44 -21.65 -0.44
N LEU A 165 5.90 -20.74 0.39
CA LEU A 165 5.77 -20.84 1.83
C LEU A 165 4.89 -22.05 2.19
N ASN A 166 5.48 -23.24 2.10
CA ASN A 166 4.86 -24.51 2.47
C ASN A 166 5.00 -24.71 3.99
N THR A 167 4.53 -23.73 4.76
CA THR A 167 4.40 -23.88 6.21
C THR A 167 2.97 -24.30 6.46
N ALA A 168 2.78 -25.62 6.66
CA ALA A 168 1.54 -26.19 7.15
C ALA A 168 1.19 -25.56 8.51
N ALA A 169 0.48 -24.45 8.47
CA ALA A 169 -0.19 -23.90 9.63
C ALA A 169 -1.40 -24.81 9.90
N THR A 170 -1.25 -25.72 10.85
CA THR A 170 -2.35 -26.45 11.46
C THR A 170 -3.40 -25.44 11.90
N GLN A 171 -4.52 -25.37 11.17
CA GLN A 171 -5.66 -24.57 11.61
C GLN A 171 -6.16 -25.13 12.95
N PRO A 172 -6.40 -24.29 13.97
CA PRO A 172 -7.11 -24.73 15.16
C PRO A 172 -8.52 -25.19 14.74
N ASN A 173 -8.78 -26.48 14.97
CA ASN A 173 -10.08 -27.09 14.78
C ASN A 173 -11.15 -26.32 15.61
N PRO A 174 -12.21 -25.76 14.98
CA PRO A 174 -13.24 -25.01 15.69
C PRO A 174 -14.14 -25.88 16.60
N ASN A 175 -13.95 -27.20 16.65
CA ASN A 175 -14.74 -28.12 17.48
C ASN A 175 -14.08 -28.60 18.78
N THR A 176 -12.98 -27.98 19.22
CA THR A 176 -12.42 -28.32 20.54
C THR A 176 -13.25 -27.64 21.64
N ILE A 177 -14.26 -28.36 22.12
CA ILE A 177 -15.02 -28.04 23.33
C ILE A 177 -14.04 -28.07 24.51
N ILE A 178 -13.71 -26.89 25.05
CA ILE A 178 -12.98 -26.76 26.31
C ILE A 178 -13.95 -27.11 27.43
N THR A 179 -14.01 -28.39 27.83
CA THR A 179 -14.55 -28.78 29.13
C THR A 179 -13.46 -28.56 30.18
N ASN A 180 -13.47 -27.40 30.84
CA ASN A 180 -12.67 -27.21 32.04
C ASN A 180 -13.36 -27.93 33.20
N ASP A 181 -12.86 -29.12 33.49
CA ASP A 181 -13.21 -29.90 34.66
C ASP A 181 -12.82 -29.14 35.94
N THR A 182 -13.82 -29.03 36.81
CA THR A 182 -13.71 -28.49 38.15
C THR A 182 -13.08 -29.57 39.03
N SER A 183 -11.85 -29.35 39.48
CA SER A 183 -11.25 -30.16 40.56
C SER A 183 -10.46 -29.28 41.53
N LYS A 184 -11.22 -28.77 42.51
CA LYS A 184 -10.96 -28.88 43.96
C LYS A 184 -9.48 -29.00 44.38
N SER A 185 -8.91 -27.88 44.84
CA SER A 185 -7.81 -27.91 45.82
C SER A 185 -8.09 -26.88 46.91
N THR A 186 -8.04 -27.38 48.13
CA THR A 186 -8.37 -26.74 49.40
C THR A 186 -7.16 -25.99 49.99
N ALA A 187 -7.47 -24.85 50.63
CA ALA A 187 -6.77 -24.21 51.76
C ALA A 187 -5.35 -23.65 51.55
N ALA A 188 -5.17 -22.33 51.69
CA ALA A 188 -4.92 -21.72 52.99
C ALA A 188 -4.84 -20.19 52.88
N SER A 189 -5.36 -19.55 53.91
CA SER A 189 -5.51 -18.12 54.18
C SER A 189 -4.22 -17.32 54.06
N ASN A 190 -4.31 -16.06 53.62
CA ASN A 190 -3.78 -14.93 54.39
C ASN A 190 -4.42 -13.61 53.95
N SER A 191 -4.86 -12.89 54.97
CA SER A 191 -5.57 -11.64 55.01
C SER A 191 -4.67 -10.46 54.65
N ALA A 192 -5.17 -9.50 53.85
CA ALA A 192 -4.82 -8.09 54.01
C ALA A 192 -5.87 -7.21 53.31
N ALA A 193 -6.39 -6.28 54.08
CA ALA A 193 -7.42 -5.31 53.74
C ALA A 193 -6.90 -4.23 52.76
N GLY A 194 -7.82 -3.64 52.00
CA GLY A 194 -7.57 -2.45 51.18
C GLY A 194 -8.83 -1.99 50.46
N SER A 195 -9.51 -1.03 51.07
CA SER A 195 -10.85 -0.52 50.76
C SER A 195 -10.96 0.41 49.54
N ASN A 196 -12.22 0.56 49.08
CA ASN A 196 -12.82 1.72 48.36
C ASN A 196 -12.42 1.92 46.89
N SER A 197 -13.25 2.45 45.99
CA SER A 197 -14.54 3.14 46.10
C SER A 197 -15.41 2.88 44.86
N THR A 198 -16.71 2.78 45.11
CA THR A 198 -17.82 3.14 44.22
C THR A 198 -17.58 4.43 43.45
N VAL A 199 -17.82 4.45 42.13
CA VAL A 199 -18.30 5.65 41.43
C VAL A 199 -19.36 5.25 40.41
N ASP A 200 -20.38 6.08 40.41
CA ASP A 200 -21.72 6.02 39.87
C ASP A 200 -21.88 5.85 38.35
N SER A 201 -22.98 5.20 38.03
CA SER A 201 -23.73 5.31 36.80
C SER A 201 -24.09 6.78 36.53
N ASP A 202 -23.91 7.26 35.30
CA ASP A 202 -24.74 8.36 34.83
C ASP A 202 -25.27 8.08 33.42
N SER A 203 -26.58 8.19 33.34
CA SER A 203 -27.40 8.03 32.14
C SER A 203 -27.68 9.42 31.62
N THR A 204 -27.36 9.72 30.36
CA THR A 204 -27.93 10.91 29.72
C THR A 204 -28.50 10.55 28.37
N ALA A 205 -29.83 10.48 28.38
CA ALA A 205 -30.68 10.52 27.20
C ALA A 205 -30.59 11.90 26.53
N GLY A 206 -30.39 11.92 25.22
CA GLY A 206 -30.48 13.11 24.37
C GLY A 206 -31.62 12.95 23.37
N SER A 207 -32.71 13.68 23.62
CA SER A 207 -33.93 13.73 22.82
C SER A 207 -33.80 14.59 21.55
N ASN A 208 -34.58 14.22 20.53
CA ASN A 208 -35.31 15.04 19.55
C ASN A 208 -34.56 16.08 18.69
N SER A 209 -34.76 16.00 17.36
CA SER A 209 -35.57 17.02 16.65
C SER A 209 -36.01 16.57 15.25
N THR A 210 -37.32 16.54 15.08
CA THR A 210 -38.06 16.55 13.81
C THR A 210 -38.01 17.96 13.21
N ALA A 211 -37.76 18.10 11.91
CA ALA A 211 -38.11 19.32 11.17
C ALA A 211 -38.51 18.97 9.73
N ALA A 212 -39.79 19.22 9.43
CA ALA A 212 -40.40 19.24 8.11
C ALA A 212 -40.41 20.66 7.55
N SER A 213 -40.16 20.83 6.25
CA SER A 213 -40.58 21.92 5.35
C SER A 213 -39.78 21.76 4.05
N LYS A 214 -40.30 21.91 2.84
CA LYS A 214 -41.59 22.33 2.30
C LYS A 214 -41.66 21.80 0.86
#